data_AF-A0A9D5AVL4-F1
#
_entry.id   AF-A0A9D5AVL4-F1
#
_cell.length_a   1.000
_cell.length_b   1.000
_cell.length_c   1.000
_cell.angle_alpha   90.00
_cell.angle_beta   90.00
_cell.angle_gamma   90.00
#
_symmetry.space_group_name_H-M   'P 1'
#
loop_
_entity.id
_entity.type
_entity.pdbx_description
1 polymer ?
#
loop_
_entity_poly.entity_id
_entity_poly.type
_entity_poly.pdbx_seq_one_letter_code
_entity_poly.pdbx_strand_id
1 'polypeptide(L)'
;MQHFNVILHHGGEFIMVKKNYIIHRGGVDTLVSSQHIEKWTMSEVRKLVNRWGYKEGSYRLWMKILEIDEDFFQIRKDGDAYDFGAYAYTTQVDGDIYLKHDANDIKIESRPKKKIDDDEYCNDGLDNLDLDESSDDERLKFEKFRKEKLSKDYKFK
;
A
#
# COMPACT_ATOMS: atom_id res chain seq x y z
N MET A 1 21.29 -14.14 3.67
CA MET A 1 19.85 -14.11 4.04
C MET A 1 19.30 -12.77 3.63
N GLN A 2 18.12 -12.73 3.01
CA GLN A 2 17.54 -11.51 2.43
C GLN A 2 16.79 -10.74 3.53
N HIS A 3 17.45 -9.71 4.06
CA HIS A 3 16.90 -8.86 5.12
C HIS A 3 16.87 -7.40 4.69
N PHE A 4 15.91 -6.65 5.19
CA PHE A 4 15.78 -5.21 4.97
C PHE A 4 15.40 -4.50 6.28
N ASN A 5 15.50 -3.17 6.30
CA ASN A 5 15.02 -2.36 7.41
C ASN A 5 13.73 -1.63 7.00
N VAL A 6 12.90 -1.35 8.00
CA VAL A 6 11.71 -0.52 7.82
C VAL A 6 11.69 0.59 8.85
N ILE A 7 11.36 1.80 8.42
CA ILE A 7 11.07 2.93 9.27
C ILE A 7 9.55 2.99 9.42
N LEU A 8 9.07 2.90 10.66
CA LEU A 8 7.65 2.96 10.99
C LEU A 8 7.33 4.32 11.61
N HIS A 9 6.60 5.16 10.87
CA HIS A 9 6.09 6.45 11.32
C HIS A 9 4.73 6.25 11.98
N HIS A 10 4.61 6.59 13.26
CA HIS A 10 3.37 6.44 14.02
C HIS A 10 3.14 7.61 14.98
N GLY A 11 1.94 7.73 15.55
CA GLY A 11 1.57 8.87 16.40
C GLY A 11 1.43 10.23 15.70
N GLY A 12 1.58 10.29 14.36
CA GLY A 12 1.44 11.51 13.58
C GLY A 12 0.07 11.69 12.92
N GLU A 13 -0.08 12.79 12.17
CA GLU A 13 -1.30 13.17 11.48
C GLU A 13 -1.14 13.09 9.96
N PHE A 14 -2.18 12.58 9.28
CA PHE A 14 -2.29 12.62 7.82
C PHE A 14 -3.10 13.85 7.40
N ILE A 15 -2.52 14.74 6.61
CA ILE A 15 -3.18 15.93 6.09
C ILE A 15 -3.31 15.85 4.58
N MET A 16 -4.50 16.17 4.08
CA MET A 16 -4.72 16.41 2.66
C MET A 16 -4.43 17.88 2.35
N VAL A 17 -3.33 18.15 1.63
CA VAL A 17 -2.89 19.53 1.32
C VAL A 17 -3.53 20.03 0.02
N LYS A 18 -3.71 19.15 -0.96
CA LYS A 18 -4.38 19.40 -2.24
C LYS A 18 -5.21 18.17 -2.62
N LYS A 19 -6.11 18.29 -3.63
CA LYS A 19 -7.10 17.28 -4.03
C LYS A 19 -6.64 15.81 -4.05
N ASN A 20 -5.34 15.52 -4.18
CA ASN A 20 -4.78 14.16 -4.08
C ASN A 20 -3.42 14.08 -3.35
N TYR A 21 -2.96 15.14 -2.69
CA TYR A 21 -1.64 15.13 -2.04
C TYR A 21 -1.80 14.98 -0.53
N ILE A 22 -1.32 13.85 -0.03
CA ILE A 22 -1.32 13.49 1.39
C ILE A 22 0.08 13.76 1.92
N ILE A 23 0.16 14.38 3.10
CA ILE A 23 1.40 14.48 3.88
C ILE A 23 1.18 13.84 5.25
N HIS A 24 2.24 13.26 5.80
CA HIS A 24 2.31 12.86 7.19
C HIS A 24 3.14 13.89 7.96
N ARG A 25 2.65 14.37 9.11
CA ARG A 25 3.41 15.30 9.98
C ARG A 25 3.41 14.83 11.44
N GLY A 26 4.49 15.16 12.13
CA GLY A 26 4.67 14.83 13.55
C GLY A 26 4.80 13.33 13.79
N GLY A 27 4.56 12.92 15.03
CA GLY A 27 4.68 11.52 15.45
C GLY A 27 6.10 11.13 15.86
N VAL A 28 6.34 9.82 15.84
CA VAL A 28 7.57 9.15 16.22
C VAL A 28 7.97 8.18 15.13
N ASP A 29 9.26 8.15 14.82
CA ASP A 29 9.86 7.22 13.87
C ASP A 29 10.51 6.07 14.65
N THR A 30 10.13 4.84 14.31
CA THR A 30 10.71 3.63 14.89
C THR A 30 11.41 2.82 13.80
N LEU A 31 12.74 2.70 13.89
CA LEU A 31 13.51 1.79 13.04
C LEU A 31 13.30 0.34 13.49
N VAL A 32 12.87 -0.50 12.57
CA VAL A 32 12.75 -1.95 12.75
C VAL A 32 13.68 -2.63 11.74
N SER A 33 14.84 -3.08 12.23
CA SER A 33 15.90 -3.64 11.40
C SER A 33 15.76 -5.14 11.16
N SER A 34 16.49 -5.64 10.16
CA SER A 34 16.70 -7.08 9.93
C SER A 34 15.42 -7.89 9.71
N GLN A 35 14.46 -7.32 8.98
CA GLN A 35 13.21 -8.00 8.63
C GLN A 35 13.44 -8.99 7.48
N HIS A 36 13.04 -10.25 7.68
CA HIS A 36 13.23 -11.30 6.67
C HIS A 36 12.12 -11.25 5.62
N ILE A 37 12.47 -11.04 4.36
CA ILE A 37 11.50 -10.78 3.27
C ILE A 37 10.45 -11.89 3.15
N GLU A 38 10.88 -13.16 3.15
CA GLU A 38 9.94 -14.29 3.00
C GLU A 38 8.97 -14.46 4.17
N LYS A 39 9.27 -13.85 5.32
CA LYS A 39 8.40 -13.85 6.50
C LYS A 39 7.59 -12.56 6.60
N TRP A 40 7.92 -11.55 5.79
CA TRP A 40 7.32 -10.24 5.85
C TRP A 40 5.92 -10.27 5.24
N THR A 41 4.93 -10.32 6.13
CA THR A 41 3.51 -10.45 5.83
C THR A 41 2.74 -9.35 6.55
N MET A 42 1.50 -9.10 6.14
CA MET A 42 0.63 -8.17 6.85
C MET A 42 0.42 -8.60 8.31
N SER A 43 0.39 -9.92 8.57
CA SER A 43 0.35 -10.45 9.93
C SER A 43 1.56 -10.04 10.77
N GLU A 44 2.78 -10.13 10.21
CA GLU A 44 3.99 -9.67 10.92
C GLU A 44 3.98 -8.16 11.16
N VAL A 45 3.57 -7.36 10.18
CA VAL A 45 3.44 -5.90 10.35
C VAL A 45 2.44 -5.58 11.47
N ARG A 46 1.28 -6.23 11.50
CA ARG A 46 0.29 -6.04 12.56
C ARG A 46 0.82 -6.47 13.92
N LYS A 47 1.57 -7.58 14.02
CA LYS A 47 2.19 -7.99 15.28
C LYS A 47 3.16 -6.92 15.80
N LEU A 48 3.96 -6.30 14.93
CA LEU A 48 4.87 -5.21 15.32
C LEU A 48 4.08 -4.02 15.87
N VAL A 49 3.09 -3.57 15.12
CA VAL A 49 2.25 -2.41 15.46
C VAL A 49 1.45 -2.65 16.75
N ASN A 50 0.89 -3.85 16.92
CA ASN A 50 0.12 -4.21 18.11
C ASN A 50 0.97 -4.25 19.38
N ARG A 51 2.28 -4.58 19.29
CA ARG A 51 3.20 -4.50 20.44
C ARG A 51 3.38 -3.08 20.95
N TRP A 52 3.10 -2.07 20.14
CA TRP A 52 3.14 -0.66 20.54
C TRP A 52 1.80 -0.15 21.10
N GLY A 53 0.80 -1.02 21.23
CA GLY A 53 -0.49 -0.69 21.84
C GLY A 53 -1.59 -0.28 20.85
N TYR A 54 -1.29 -0.25 19.55
CA TYR A 54 -2.29 -0.02 18.51
C TYR A 54 -3.20 -1.25 18.35
N LYS A 55 -4.53 -1.03 18.33
CA LYS A 55 -5.49 -2.12 18.21
C LYS A 55 -5.77 -2.43 16.75
N GLU A 56 -5.86 -3.71 16.41
CA GLU A 56 -6.27 -4.08 15.05
C GLU A 56 -7.64 -3.47 14.71
N GLY A 57 -7.77 -2.94 13.50
CA GLY A 57 -8.94 -2.19 13.06
C GLY A 57 -8.93 -0.70 13.44
N SER A 58 -8.09 -0.25 14.38
CA SER A 58 -8.01 1.17 14.75
C SER A 58 -7.04 1.98 13.87
N TYR A 59 -6.40 1.34 12.89
CA TYR A 59 -5.38 1.96 12.04
C TYR A 59 -5.40 1.44 10.61
N ARG A 60 -4.81 2.23 9.70
CA ARG A 60 -4.42 1.82 8.35
C ARG A 60 -2.92 2.03 8.15
N LEU A 61 -2.29 1.15 7.38
CA LEU A 61 -0.87 1.21 7.07
C LEU A 61 -0.68 1.66 5.62
N TRP A 62 0.22 2.59 5.42
CA TRP A 62 0.55 3.16 4.13
C TRP A 62 2.06 3.07 3.92
N MET A 63 2.50 2.56 2.79
CA MET A 63 3.90 2.62 2.39
C MET A 63 4.16 3.87 1.54
N LYS A 64 5.38 4.37 1.62
CA LYS A 64 5.93 5.36 0.69
C LYS A 64 7.34 4.94 0.33
N ILE A 65 7.71 5.08 -0.94
CA ILE A 65 9.08 4.84 -1.40
C ILE A 65 9.45 6.02 -2.28
N LEU A 66 10.14 7.00 -1.68
CA LEU A 66 10.39 8.32 -2.26
C LEU A 66 11.12 8.23 -3.61
N GLU A 67 11.94 7.20 -3.80
CA GLU A 67 12.73 6.97 -5.01
C GLU A 67 11.89 6.47 -6.20
N ILE A 68 10.65 6.02 -6.00
CA ILE A 68 9.77 5.52 -7.06
C ILE A 68 8.60 6.45 -7.33
N ASP A 69 7.87 6.81 -6.28
CA ASP A 69 6.57 7.46 -6.37
C ASP A 69 6.33 8.28 -5.09
N GLU A 70 5.91 9.52 -5.26
CA GLU A 70 5.63 10.43 -4.15
C GLU A 70 4.30 10.12 -3.46
N ASP A 71 3.49 9.22 -4.03
CA ASP A 71 2.18 8.84 -3.49
C ASP A 71 2.29 7.80 -2.35
N PHE A 72 1.31 7.86 -1.44
CA PHE A 72 1.12 6.83 -0.42
C PHE A 72 0.33 5.65 -0.99
N PHE A 73 0.81 4.43 -0.73
CA PHE A 73 0.14 3.19 -1.12
C PHE A 73 -0.32 2.43 0.11
N GLN A 74 -1.59 2.02 0.15
CA GLN A 74 -2.09 1.29 1.31
C GLN A 74 -1.59 -0.16 1.30
N ILE A 75 -1.09 -0.65 2.43
CA ILE A 75 -0.77 -2.07 2.64
C ILE A 75 -2.03 -2.78 3.11
N ARG A 76 -2.60 -3.66 2.29
CA ARG A 76 -3.90 -4.31 2.56
C ARG A 76 -3.78 -5.81 2.75
N LYS A 77 -2.88 -6.46 2.01
CA LYS A 77 -2.67 -7.91 1.98
C LYS A 77 -1.18 -8.28 2.06
N ASP A 78 -0.91 -9.55 2.29
CA ASP A 78 0.46 -10.08 2.38
C ASP A 78 1.29 -9.84 1.11
N GLY A 79 0.65 -9.87 -0.06
CA GLY A 79 1.31 -9.54 -1.33
C GLY A 79 1.88 -8.12 -1.33
N ASP A 80 1.12 -7.14 -0.83
CA ASP A 80 1.58 -5.74 -0.78
C ASP A 80 2.77 -5.60 0.18
N ALA A 81 2.71 -6.29 1.33
CA ALA A 81 3.80 -6.31 2.29
C ALA A 81 5.05 -6.94 1.67
N TYR A 82 4.93 -8.12 1.06
CA TYR A 82 6.04 -8.81 0.39
C TYR A 82 6.67 -7.94 -0.70
N ASP A 83 5.86 -7.35 -1.60
CA ASP A 83 6.34 -6.52 -2.70
C ASP A 83 7.14 -5.32 -2.16
N PHE A 84 6.66 -4.69 -1.08
CA PHE A 84 7.38 -3.63 -0.38
C PHE A 84 8.72 -4.08 0.20
N GLY A 85 8.75 -5.20 0.92
CA GLY A 85 9.97 -5.72 1.54
C GLY A 85 10.99 -6.21 0.50
N ALA A 86 10.52 -6.86 -0.56
CA ALA A 86 11.34 -7.27 -1.69
C ALA A 86 11.94 -6.05 -2.39
N TYR A 87 11.14 -4.99 -2.61
CA TYR A 87 11.64 -3.75 -3.17
C TYR A 87 12.76 -3.17 -2.30
N ALA A 88 12.47 -2.86 -1.03
CA ALA A 88 13.42 -2.22 -0.11
C ALA A 88 14.76 -2.97 -0.06
N TYR A 89 14.71 -4.31 -0.03
CA TYR A 89 15.90 -5.14 -0.14
C TYR A 89 16.62 -4.99 -1.49
N THR A 90 15.91 -5.11 -2.61
CA THR A 90 16.54 -5.08 -3.95
C THR A 90 17.18 -3.75 -4.27
N THR A 91 16.65 -2.64 -3.76
CA THR A 91 17.19 -1.30 -3.98
C THR A 91 18.11 -0.82 -2.86
N GLN A 92 18.26 -1.60 -1.79
CA GLN A 92 19.09 -1.27 -0.63
C GLN A 92 18.68 0.07 0.01
N VAL A 93 17.37 0.32 0.08
CA VAL A 93 16.79 1.48 0.76
C VAL A 93 16.02 1.03 1.99
N ASP A 94 15.98 1.89 3.00
CA ASP A 94 15.08 1.69 4.13
C ASP A 94 13.64 1.97 3.64
N GLY A 95 12.72 1.04 3.89
CA GLY A 95 11.33 1.25 3.48
C GLY A 95 10.57 2.06 4.52
N ASP A 96 9.70 2.98 4.09
CA ASP A 96 8.87 3.77 5.02
C ASP A 96 7.43 3.24 5.09
N ILE A 97 6.95 2.98 6.31
CA ILE A 97 5.55 2.64 6.61
C ILE A 97 4.97 3.67 7.57
N TYR A 98 3.82 4.21 7.22
CA TYR A 98 3.10 5.23 7.97
C TYR A 98 1.80 4.66 8.52
N LEU A 99 1.58 4.86 9.81
CA LEU A 99 0.41 4.40 10.53
C LEU A 99 -0.59 5.54 10.71
N LYS A 100 -1.75 5.41 10.07
CA LYS A 100 -2.87 6.36 10.18
C LYS A 100 -3.84 5.89 11.26
N HIS A 101 -4.02 6.71 12.31
CA HIS A 101 -5.02 6.50 13.37
C HIS A 101 -6.43 6.90 12.93
N ASP A 102 -7.44 6.50 13.70
CA ASP A 102 -8.86 6.83 13.50
C ASP A 102 -9.37 6.52 12.09
N ALA A 103 -9.02 5.34 11.60
CA ALA A 103 -9.44 4.88 10.29
C ALA A 103 -10.88 4.35 10.24
N ASN A 104 -11.77 4.83 11.12
CA ASN A 104 -13.20 4.55 11.09
C ASN A 104 -13.76 5.02 9.74
N ASP A 105 -14.11 4.06 8.88
CA ASP A 105 -14.82 4.18 7.61
C ASP A 105 -14.53 5.39 6.73
N ILE A 106 -13.28 5.53 6.29
CA ILE A 106 -13.07 6.10 4.96
C ILE A 106 -13.41 5.01 3.96
N LYS A 107 -14.67 5.01 3.47
CA LYS A 107 -14.99 4.48 2.16
C LYS A 107 -14.02 5.15 1.20
N ILE A 108 -13.00 4.42 0.78
CA ILE A 108 -12.19 4.86 -0.35
C ILE A 108 -13.18 4.76 -1.51
N GLU A 109 -13.80 5.88 -1.86
CA GLU A 109 -14.43 5.99 -3.16
C GLU A 109 -13.33 5.64 -4.16
N SER A 110 -13.44 4.44 -4.73
CA SER A 110 -12.69 4.07 -5.92
C SER A 110 -12.82 5.24 -6.87
N ARG A 111 -11.68 5.81 -7.27
CA ARG A 111 -11.61 7.00 -8.13
C ARG A 111 -12.71 6.91 -9.19
N PRO A 112 -13.52 7.97 -9.42
CA PRO A 112 -14.41 7.95 -10.58
C PRO A 112 -13.52 7.73 -11.80
N LYS A 113 -13.74 6.59 -12.47
CA LYS A 113 -13.09 6.29 -13.74
C LYS A 113 -13.36 7.51 -14.62
N LYS A 114 -12.30 8.20 -15.07
CA LYS A 114 -12.42 9.15 -16.18
C LYS A 114 -12.99 8.34 -17.34
N LYS A 115 -14.29 8.46 -17.57
CA LYS A 115 -14.87 8.12 -18.86
C LYS A 115 -14.28 9.13 -19.83
N ILE A 116 -13.51 8.62 -20.77
CA ILE A 116 -13.24 9.32 -22.01
C ILE A 116 -14.61 9.51 -22.65
N ASP A 117 -14.95 10.76 -22.96
CA ASP A 117 -16.19 11.12 -23.63
C ASP A 117 -16.31 10.32 -24.93
N ASP A 118 -17.47 9.69 -25.11
CA ASP A 118 -18.16 9.64 -26.39
C ASP A 118 -19.65 9.40 -26.08
N ASP A 119 -20.42 10.44 -26.39
CA ASP A 119 -21.82 10.49 -26.82
C ASP A 119 -22.96 9.99 -25.92
N GLU A 120 -23.81 10.97 -25.55
CA GLU A 120 -25.28 10.98 -25.65
C GLU A 120 -26.08 9.77 -25.11
N TYR A 121 -26.82 9.97 -23.99
CA TYR A 121 -28.28 9.80 -23.83
C TYR A 121 -28.67 9.64 -22.34
N CYS A 122 -29.67 10.38 -21.87
CA CYS A 122 -30.32 10.20 -20.57
C CYS A 122 -31.11 8.88 -20.51
N ASN A 123 -31.02 8.11 -19.42
CA ASN A 123 -32.24 7.56 -18.80
C ASN A 123 -32.05 7.12 -17.35
N ASP A 124 -33.11 7.41 -16.60
CA ASP A 124 -33.39 7.07 -15.21
C ASP A 124 -33.83 5.58 -15.13
N GLY A 125 -33.48 4.85 -14.06
CA GLY A 125 -33.97 3.48 -13.88
C GLY A 125 -33.11 2.56 -13.03
N LEU A 126 -33.61 2.29 -11.82
CA LEU A 126 -33.30 1.10 -11.01
C LEU A 126 -33.37 -0.17 -11.86
N ASP A 127 -32.37 -1.06 -11.81
CA ASP A 127 -32.54 -2.44 -11.31
C ASP A 127 -31.24 -3.27 -11.39
N ASN A 128 -31.21 -4.28 -10.56
CA ASN A 128 -30.16 -5.27 -10.32
C ASN A 128 -29.55 -5.91 -11.59
N LEU A 129 -28.22 -5.98 -11.64
CA LEU A 129 -27.52 -7.03 -12.40
C LEU A 129 -26.27 -7.50 -11.64
N ASP A 130 -26.31 -8.77 -11.24
CA ASP A 130 -25.15 -9.57 -10.86
C ASP A 130 -24.04 -9.36 -11.89
N LEU A 131 -22.88 -8.89 -11.43
CA LEU A 131 -21.67 -8.86 -12.25
C LEU A 131 -20.66 -9.85 -11.68
N ASP A 132 -20.80 -11.02 -12.29
CA ASP A 132 -19.85 -12.08 -12.49
C ASP A 132 -18.39 -11.60 -12.67
N GLU A 133 -17.54 -12.49 -12.19
CA GLU A 133 -16.12 -12.72 -12.41
C GLU A 133 -15.31 -11.79 -13.35
N SER A 134 -14.08 -11.54 -12.89
CA SER A 134 -12.94 -10.96 -13.62
C SER A 134 -12.78 -9.44 -13.59
N SER A 135 -12.20 -8.95 -12.49
CA SER A 135 -11.46 -7.68 -12.50
C SER A 135 -9.96 -7.98 -12.60
N ASP A 136 -9.52 -8.36 -13.80
CA ASP A 136 -8.11 -8.52 -14.16
C ASP A 136 -7.37 -7.16 -14.34
N ASP A 137 -8.06 -6.03 -14.21
CA ASP A 137 -7.52 -4.69 -14.51
C ASP A 137 -6.74 -3.99 -13.38
N GLU A 138 -6.80 -4.47 -12.12
CA GLU A 138 -5.95 -3.93 -11.04
C GLU A 138 -4.54 -4.55 -11.00
N ARG A 139 -4.26 -5.54 -11.85
CA ARG A 139 -3.01 -6.32 -11.83
C ARG A 139 -1.84 -5.63 -12.55
N LEU A 140 -2.09 -4.61 -13.35
CA LEU A 140 -1.08 -4.00 -14.22
C LEU A 140 -0.03 -3.16 -13.48
N LYS A 141 -0.37 -2.53 -12.34
CA LYS A 141 0.57 -1.59 -11.67
C LYS A 141 1.69 -2.30 -10.88
N PHE A 142 1.45 -3.54 -10.46
CA PHE A 142 2.45 -4.42 -9.80
C PHE A 142 3.01 -5.49 -10.74
N GLU A 143 2.59 -5.51 -12.00
CA GLU A 143 3.00 -6.54 -12.95
C GLU A 143 4.50 -6.53 -13.23
N LYS A 144 5.14 -5.36 -13.08
CA LYS A 144 6.60 -5.15 -13.11
C LYS A 144 7.34 -5.90 -11.98
N PHE A 145 6.66 -6.22 -10.88
CA PHE A 145 7.27 -6.68 -9.64
C PHE A 145 6.80 -8.07 -9.21
N ARG A 146 5.93 -8.73 -10.00
CA ARG A 146 5.50 -10.10 -9.72
C ARG A 146 6.70 -11.05 -9.71
N LYS A 147 6.71 -11.94 -8.70
CA LYS A 147 7.67 -13.03 -8.49
C LYS A 147 8.00 -13.83 -9.77
N GLU A 148 7.04 -13.95 -10.69
CA GLU A 148 7.16 -14.65 -11.98
C GLU A 148 7.99 -13.90 -13.04
N LYS A 149 8.11 -12.57 -12.96
CA LYS A 149 8.97 -11.75 -13.84
C LYS A 149 10.35 -11.47 -13.21
N LEU A 150 10.44 -11.39 -11.89
CA LEU A 150 11.72 -11.23 -11.16
C LEU A 150 12.70 -12.41 -11.38
N SER A 151 12.19 -13.60 -11.71
CA SER A 151 13.01 -14.81 -11.90
C SER A 151 13.68 -14.91 -13.28
N LYS A 152 13.23 -14.16 -14.29
CA LYS A 152 13.73 -14.30 -15.67
C LYS A 152 14.83 -13.30 -16.03
N ASP A 153 14.76 -12.07 -15.51
CA ASP A 153 15.64 -10.98 -16.00
C ASP A 153 16.60 -10.42 -14.94
N TYR A 154 16.45 -10.78 -13.66
CA TYR A 154 17.30 -10.24 -12.59
C TYR A 154 18.44 -11.19 -12.22
N LYS A 155 19.65 -10.90 -12.70
CA LYS A 155 20.87 -11.51 -12.17
C LYS A 155 21.25 -10.80 -10.88
N PHE A 156 21.12 -11.50 -9.76
CA PHE A 156 21.70 -11.10 -8.48
C PHE A 156 23.21 -10.84 -8.69
N LYS A 157 23.66 -9.63 -8.36
CA LYS A 157 25.10 -9.30 -8.27
C LYS A 157 25.65 -9.81 -6.95
#